data_AF-Q6E210-F1
#
_entry.id   AF-Q6E210-F1
#
_cell.length_a   1.000
_cell.length_b   1.000
_cell.length_c   1.000
_cell.angle_alpha   90.00
_cell.angle_beta   90.00
_cell.angle_gamma   90.00
#
_symmetry.space_group_name_H-M   'P 1'
#
loop_
_entity.id
_entity.type
_entity.pdbx_description
1 polymer ?
#
loop_
_entity_poly.entity_id
_entity_poly.type
_entity_poly.pdbx_seq_one_letter_code
_entity_poly.pdbx_strand_id
1 'polypeptide(L)'
;DLDFRLNFKGTTYGAGTVLAGGYGNWFGLVDMNYTQTRFDILDGSIDAFTLSPRVGYRFTTPGIDAVGLPDGKLSLWVGSMYQDVQQEFKGTLSDLSMPGGLSALMEIANKQGQGRFDVHQHLSSPWNVLIGAQYEITRNFNLTTEVGFAERNSFFISGEYRF
;
A
#
# COMPACT_ATOMS: atom_id res chain seq x y z
N ASP A 1 -0.88 -9.40 -33.52
CA ASP A 1 -1.02 -9.03 -32.11
C ASP A 1 0.14 -9.65 -31.36
N LEU A 2 1.16 -8.85 -31.02
CA LEU A 2 2.36 -9.32 -30.33
C LEU A 2 2.25 -8.84 -28.88
N ASP A 3 1.78 -9.74 -28.01
CA ASP A 3 1.64 -9.50 -26.57
C ASP A 3 3.03 -9.45 -25.93
N PHE A 4 3.63 -8.25 -25.90
CA PHE A 4 4.96 -8.00 -25.36
C PHE A 4 4.88 -7.97 -23.83
N ARG A 5 4.90 -9.15 -23.21
CA ARG A 5 4.99 -9.29 -21.74
C ARG A 5 6.43 -9.19 -21.29
N LEU A 6 6.88 -7.99 -20.96
CA LEU A 6 8.17 -7.78 -20.31
C LEU A 6 8.07 -8.23 -18.85
N ASN A 7 8.66 -9.38 -18.52
CA ASN A 7 8.75 -9.87 -17.15
C ASN A 7 9.92 -9.19 -16.44
N PHE A 8 9.64 -8.09 -15.74
CA PHE A 8 10.64 -7.42 -14.89
C PHE A 8 10.83 -8.19 -13.58
N LYS A 9 12.08 -8.54 -13.25
CA LYS A 9 12.47 -9.03 -11.93
C LYS A 9 13.23 -7.91 -11.22
N GLY A 10 12.77 -7.54 -10.02
CA GLY A 10 13.45 -6.61 -9.13
C GLY A 10 13.48 -7.19 -7.73
N THR A 11 14.52 -6.85 -6.96
CA THR A 11 14.61 -7.23 -5.56
C THR A 11 14.14 -6.07 -4.69
N THR A 12 13.09 -6.31 -3.90
CA THR A 12 12.50 -5.31 -3.01
C THR A 12 12.96 -5.56 -1.58
N TYR A 13 13.55 -4.54 -0.96
CA TYR A 13 13.92 -4.52 0.45
C TYR A 13 13.11 -3.46 1.16
N GLY A 14 12.60 -3.74 2.35
CA GLY A 14 11.86 -2.76 3.12
C GLY A 14 12.09 -2.93 4.62
N ALA A 15 11.90 -1.84 5.34
CA ALA A 15 11.90 -1.80 6.78
C ALA A 15 10.66 -1.02 7.25
N GLY A 16 10.03 -1.52 8.30
CA GLY A 16 8.84 -0.88 8.88
C GLY A 16 8.93 -0.83 10.40
N THR A 17 8.30 0.19 10.97
CA THR A 17 8.09 0.33 12.41
C THR A 17 6.63 0.60 12.69
N VAL A 18 6.11 0.00 13.76
CA VAL A 18 4.74 0.22 14.23
C VAL A 18 4.81 0.73 15.66
N LEU A 19 4.27 1.92 15.89
CA LEU A 19 4.12 2.49 17.22
C LEU A 19 2.69 2.26 17.70
N ALA A 20 2.52 1.57 18.82
CA ALA A 20 1.22 1.29 19.40
C ALA A 20 1.11 1.89 20.81
N GLY A 21 0.00 2.55 21.09
CA GLY A 21 -0.32 3.11 22.40
C GLY A 21 -1.80 2.97 22.72
N GLY A 22 -2.15 2.86 23.99
CA GLY A 22 -3.54 2.80 24.42
C GLY A 22 -3.73 3.36 25.82
N TYR A 23 -4.82 4.09 26.02
CA TYR A 23 -5.24 4.62 27.31
C TYR A 23 -6.71 4.28 27.55
N GLY A 24 -6.95 3.38 28.52
CA GLY A 24 -8.29 2.82 28.76
C GLY A 24 -8.82 2.09 27.53
N ASN A 25 -9.98 2.52 27.04
CA ASN A 25 -10.63 1.94 25.86
C ASN A 25 -10.16 2.58 24.54
N TRP A 26 -9.36 3.64 24.58
CA TRP A 26 -8.79 4.27 23.39
C TRP A 26 -7.47 3.61 23.03
N PHE A 27 -7.25 3.38 21.74
CA PHE A 27 -5.97 2.94 21.21
C PHE A 27 -5.58 3.77 19.99
N GLY A 28 -4.28 3.90 19.78
CA GLY A 28 -3.68 4.58 18.64
C GLY A 28 -2.53 3.75 18.10
N LEU A 29 -2.40 3.72 16.78
CA LEU A 29 -1.35 3.03 16.06
C LEU A 29 -0.77 4.01 15.04
N VAL A 30 0.54 4.00 14.85
CA VAL A 30 1.19 4.70 13.75
C VAL A 30 2.14 3.72 13.08
N ASP A 31 1.78 3.32 11.87
CA ASP A 31 2.57 2.41 11.06
C ASP A 31 3.42 3.23 10.08
N MET A 32 4.73 3.00 10.07
CA MET A 32 5.67 3.63 9.14
C MET A 32 6.40 2.54 8.39
N ASN A 33 6.30 2.50 7.07
CA ASN A 33 6.96 1.51 6.22
C ASN A 33 7.76 2.23 5.14
N TYR A 34 9.02 1.87 4.99
CA TYR A 34 9.89 2.35 3.93
C TYR A 34 10.37 1.14 3.12
N THR A 35 10.20 1.21 1.81
CA THR A 35 10.52 0.13 0.88
C THR A 35 11.34 0.69 -0.27
N GLN A 36 12.48 0.07 -0.53
CA GLN A 36 13.37 0.36 -1.64
C GLN A 36 13.42 -0.85 -2.58
N THR A 37 13.04 -0.64 -3.84
CA THR A 37 13.14 -1.67 -4.89
C THR A 37 14.29 -1.34 -5.81
N ARG A 38 15.20 -2.30 -5.99
CA ARG A 38 16.32 -2.21 -6.94
C ARG A 38 16.07 -3.16 -8.11
N PHE A 39 16.22 -2.67 -9.33
CA PHE A 39 16.08 -3.46 -10.55
C PHE A 39 17.46 -3.79 -11.12
N ASP A 40 17.66 -5.05 -11.55
CA ASP A 40 18.96 -5.54 -12.03
C ASP A 40 19.30 -5.11 -13.47
N ILE A 41 18.36 -4.54 -14.22
CA ILE A 41 18.48 -4.37 -15.70
C ILE A 41 18.41 -2.88 -16.12
N LEU A 42 17.92 -2.00 -15.24
CA LEU A 42 17.79 -0.57 -15.46
C LEU A 42 18.32 0.12 -14.20
N ASP A 43 19.13 1.17 -14.37
CA ASP A 43 19.78 1.97 -13.31
C ASP A 43 18.77 2.81 -12.50
N GLY A 44 17.63 2.21 -12.13
CA GLY A 44 16.51 2.85 -11.46
C GLY A 44 16.21 2.22 -10.10
N SER A 45 15.99 3.08 -9.11
CA SER A 45 15.49 2.70 -7.78
C SER A 45 14.10 3.29 -7.57
N ILE A 46 13.21 2.51 -6.97
CA ILE A 46 11.92 3.02 -6.50
C ILE A 46 11.96 3.06 -4.98
N ASP A 47 11.77 4.25 -4.44
CA ASP A 47 11.64 4.47 -3.01
C ASP A 47 10.17 4.74 -2.69
N ALA A 48 9.60 3.93 -1.81
CA ALA A 48 8.22 4.03 -1.38
C ALA A 48 8.18 4.20 0.15
N PHE A 49 7.59 5.30 0.60
CA PHE A 49 7.32 5.57 2.01
C PHE A 49 5.83 5.58 2.28
N THR A 50 5.41 4.89 3.32
CA THR A 50 4.03 4.78 3.76
C THR A 50 3.93 5.11 5.24
N LEU A 51 3.05 6.04 5.60
CA LEU A 51 2.73 6.43 6.96
C LEU A 51 1.23 6.28 7.20
N SER A 52 0.84 5.44 8.14
CA SER A 52 -0.56 5.16 8.44
C SER A 52 -0.89 5.36 9.92
N PRO A 53 -1.26 6.58 10.34
CA PRO A 53 -1.84 6.78 11.67
C PRO A 53 -3.27 6.25 11.73
N ARG A 54 -3.58 5.54 12.81
CA ARG A 54 -4.90 5.00 13.16
C ARG A 54 -5.22 5.32 14.61
N VAL A 55 -6.49 5.62 14.89
CA VAL A 55 -7.00 5.82 16.24
C VAL A 55 -8.33 5.10 16.36
N GLY A 56 -8.54 4.42 17.48
CA GLY A 56 -9.73 3.63 17.69
C GLY A 56 -10.17 3.54 19.13
N TYR A 57 -11.38 3.00 19.29
CA TYR A 57 -12.02 2.76 20.56
C TYR A 57 -12.48 1.30 20.65
N ARG A 58 -12.25 0.70 21.81
CA ARG A 58 -12.68 -0.65 22.13
C ARG A 58 -13.91 -0.63 23.02
N PHE A 59 -15.01 -1.12 22.46
CA PHE A 59 -16.25 -1.38 23.16
C PHE A 59 -16.22 -2.81 23.71
N THR A 60 -16.63 -2.95 24.97
CA THR A 60 -16.89 -4.26 25.57
C THR A 60 -18.38 -4.53 25.41
N THR A 61 -18.74 -5.53 24.60
CA THR A 61 -20.13 -5.93 24.40
C THR A 61 -20.46 -7.03 25.42
N PRO A 62 -21.43 -6.83 26.31
CA PRO A 62 -21.83 -7.87 27.26
C PRO A 62 -22.35 -9.09 26.49
N GLY A 63 -22.00 -10.28 26.96
CA GLY A 63 -22.50 -11.53 26.41
C GLY A 63 -24.04 -11.57 26.44
N ILE A 64 -24.62 -12.12 25.38
CA ILE A 64 -26.07 -12.34 25.31
C ILE A 64 -26.31 -13.81 25.62
N ASP A 65 -26.63 -14.10 26.88
CA ASP A 65 -26.92 -15.46 27.36
C ASP A 65 -28.03 -16.16 26.56
N ALA A 66 -29.00 -15.38 26.02
CA ALA A 66 -30.10 -15.90 25.22
C ALA A 66 -29.68 -16.50 23.86
N VAL A 67 -28.47 -16.19 23.37
CA VAL A 67 -27.92 -16.68 22.09
C VAL A 67 -26.59 -17.43 22.30
N GLY A 68 -26.17 -17.63 23.56
CA GLY A 68 -24.90 -18.30 23.90
C GLY A 68 -23.66 -17.53 23.45
N LEU A 69 -23.77 -16.21 23.22
CA LEU A 69 -22.66 -15.38 22.82
C LEU A 69 -21.86 -14.95 24.05
N PRO A 70 -20.56 -15.32 24.16
CA PRO A 70 -19.71 -14.88 25.26
C PRO A 70 -19.46 -13.37 25.18
N ASP A 71 -18.90 -12.80 26.25
CA ASP A 71 -18.45 -11.40 26.26
C ASP A 71 -17.53 -11.12 25.07
N GLY A 72 -17.99 -10.27 24.17
CA GLY A 72 -17.27 -9.88 22.96
C GLY A 72 -16.53 -8.56 23.14
N LYS A 73 -15.58 -8.31 22.25
CA LYS A 73 -14.92 -7.01 22.14
C LYS A 73 -15.06 -6.51 20.71
N LEU A 74 -15.67 -5.34 20.58
CA LEU A 74 -15.76 -4.62 19.31
C LEU A 74 -14.75 -3.47 19.36
N SER A 75 -13.72 -3.53 18.53
CA SER A 75 -12.79 -2.42 18.34
C SER A 75 -13.14 -1.72 17.04
N LEU A 76 -13.37 -0.42 17.08
CA LEU A 76 -13.55 0.41 15.89
C LEU A 76 -12.38 1.38 15.79
N TRP A 77 -11.84 1.59 14.59
CA TRP A 77 -10.83 2.61 14.36
C TRP A 77 -11.06 3.35 13.07
N VAL A 78 -10.52 4.56 13.05
CA VAL A 78 -10.41 5.40 11.87
C VAL A 78 -8.96 5.81 11.73
N GLY A 79 -8.51 6.01 10.51
CA GLY A 79 -7.15 6.37 10.24
C GLY A 79 -7.00 6.97 8.87
N SER A 80 -5.76 7.23 8.52
CA SER A 80 -5.37 7.65 7.20
C SER A 80 -4.10 6.91 6.82
N MET A 81 -3.88 6.72 5.53
CA MET A 81 -2.67 6.17 4.96
C MET A 81 -2.12 7.20 3.99
N TYR A 82 -0.96 7.73 4.32
CA TYR A 82 -0.16 8.55 3.44
C TYR A 82 0.85 7.65 2.72
N GLN A 83 0.91 7.70 1.39
CA GLN A 83 1.87 6.96 0.59
C GLN A 83 2.55 7.89 -0.41
N ASP A 84 3.86 8.08 -0.23
CA ASP A 84 4.72 8.75 -1.20
C ASP A 84 5.56 7.69 -1.92
N VAL A 85 5.36 7.56 -3.23
CA VAL A 85 6.20 6.69 -4.06
C VAL A 85 6.93 7.57 -5.04
N GLN A 86 8.24 7.64 -4.85
CA GLN A 86 9.13 8.32 -5.77
C GLN A 86 9.73 7.25 -6.68
N GLN A 87 9.33 7.33 -7.95
CA GLN A 87 9.74 6.40 -8.98
C GLN A 87 10.71 7.13 -9.92
N GLU A 88 12.01 6.96 -9.67
CA GLU A 88 13.04 7.41 -10.61
C GLU A 88 13.26 6.32 -11.68
N PHE A 89 12.63 6.46 -12.84
CA PHE A 89 12.99 5.66 -14.01
C PHE A 89 14.18 6.30 -14.73
N LYS A 90 15.40 5.84 -14.43
CA LYS A 90 16.56 6.09 -15.28
C LYS A 90 16.74 4.90 -16.22
N GLY A 91 16.35 5.09 -17.48
CA GLY A 91 16.53 4.12 -18.56
C GLY A 91 17.32 4.71 -19.72
N THR A 92 18.23 3.92 -20.29
CA THR A 92 18.95 4.27 -21.51
C THR A 92 18.18 3.71 -22.71
N LEU A 93 18.05 4.52 -23.78
CA LEU A 93 17.14 4.38 -24.91
C LEU A 93 17.44 3.20 -25.87
N SER A 94 18.10 2.13 -25.41
CA SER A 94 18.56 1.04 -26.27
C SER A 94 17.68 -0.22 -26.24
N ASP A 95 16.74 -0.35 -25.30
CA ASP A 95 16.04 -1.63 -25.07
C ASP A 95 14.50 -1.52 -25.07
N LEU A 96 13.95 -0.39 -25.53
CA LEU A 96 12.50 -0.20 -25.57
C LEU A 96 11.98 -0.27 -27.01
N SER A 97 11.58 -1.45 -27.44
CA SER A 97 10.79 -1.65 -28.65
C SER A 97 9.40 -1.01 -28.47
N MET A 98 9.27 0.27 -28.81
CA MET A 98 7.97 0.97 -28.79
C MET A 98 7.21 0.80 -30.12
N PRO A 99 5.86 0.75 -30.11
CA PRO A 99 5.03 0.61 -31.31
C PRO A 99 5.17 1.79 -32.27
N GLY A 100 5.17 1.50 -33.58
CA GLY A 100 5.66 2.34 -34.68
C GLY A 100 4.94 3.66 -35.02
N GLY A 101 4.25 4.29 -34.07
CA GLY A 101 3.68 5.64 -34.26
C GLY A 101 4.54 6.78 -33.69
N LEU A 102 5.33 6.52 -32.65
CA LEU A 102 6.16 7.54 -31.97
C LEU A 102 7.62 7.56 -32.44
N SER A 103 8.07 6.49 -33.14
CA SER A 103 9.43 6.33 -33.63
C SER A 103 9.82 7.41 -34.65
N ALA A 104 8.88 7.81 -35.51
CA ALA A 104 9.13 8.80 -36.56
C ALA A 104 9.31 10.23 -36.01
N LEU A 105 8.61 10.59 -34.93
CA LEU A 105 8.79 11.88 -34.27
C LEU A 105 10.10 11.94 -33.46
N MET A 106 10.54 10.81 -32.89
CA MET A 106 11.85 10.70 -32.24
C MET A 106 13.02 10.76 -33.22
N GLU A 107 12.89 10.19 -34.43
CA GLU A 107 13.95 10.26 -35.45
C GLU A 107 14.26 11.70 -35.88
N ILE A 108 13.25 12.57 -35.91
CA ILE A 108 13.41 13.99 -36.25
C ILE A 108 14.05 14.76 -35.08
N ALA A 109 13.73 14.38 -33.84
CA ALA A 109 14.23 15.04 -32.64
C ALA A 109 15.64 14.56 -32.21
N ASN A 110 16.04 13.34 -32.56
CA ASN A 110 17.24 12.68 -32.04
C ASN A 110 18.38 12.61 -33.08
N LYS A 111 18.87 13.77 -33.55
CA LYS A 111 20.03 13.82 -34.46
C LYS A 111 21.38 13.47 -33.83
N GLN A 112 21.47 13.27 -32.50
CA GLN A 112 22.72 13.04 -31.78
C GLN A 112 22.76 11.77 -30.90
N GLY A 113 21.72 10.93 -30.89
CA GLY A 113 21.78 9.61 -30.23
C GLY A 113 21.92 9.65 -28.70
N GLN A 114 21.56 10.77 -28.04
CA GLN A 114 21.71 10.98 -26.60
C GLN A 114 20.41 11.32 -25.88
N GLY A 115 19.24 11.01 -26.46
CA GLY A 115 17.97 11.15 -25.77
C GLY A 115 17.97 10.30 -24.50
N ARG A 116 17.93 10.92 -23.32
CA ARG A 116 17.53 10.25 -22.07
C ARG A 116 16.11 10.68 -21.80
N PHE A 117 15.20 9.73 -21.59
CA PHE A 117 13.88 10.03 -21.06
C PHE A 117 13.97 9.95 -19.53
N ASP A 118 13.69 11.07 -18.87
CA ASP A 118 13.56 11.15 -17.43
C ASP A 118 12.08 11.35 -17.11
N VAL A 119 11.40 10.26 -16.77
CA VAL A 119 9.97 10.28 -16.47
C VAL A 119 9.82 10.28 -14.95
N HIS A 120 9.67 11.48 -14.39
CA HIS A 120 9.30 11.70 -13.00
C HIS A 120 7.80 11.51 -12.86
N GLN A 121 7.34 10.30 -12.55
CA GLN A 121 5.94 10.05 -12.25
C GLN A 121 5.73 10.05 -10.74
N HIS A 122 5.09 11.10 -10.23
CA HIS A 122 4.68 11.21 -8.83
C HIS A 122 3.25 10.65 -8.68
N LEU A 123 2.96 9.95 -7.57
CA LEU A 123 1.57 9.61 -7.27
C LEU A 123 0.79 10.90 -6.99
N SER A 124 -0.22 11.20 -7.81
CA SER A 124 -1.03 12.42 -7.71
C SER A 124 -1.92 12.49 -6.45
N SER A 125 -2.00 11.42 -5.67
CA SER A 125 -3.04 11.18 -4.67
C SER A 125 -2.47 10.37 -3.49
N PRO A 126 -1.76 11.03 -2.57
CA PRO A 126 -0.99 10.33 -1.55
C PRO A 126 -1.81 10.01 -0.28
N TRP A 127 -3.02 10.55 -0.11
CA TRP A 127 -3.81 10.37 1.11
C TRP A 127 -5.03 9.48 0.89
N ASN A 128 -5.12 8.38 1.64
CA ASN A 128 -6.30 7.54 1.71
C ASN A 128 -6.87 7.55 3.14
N VAL A 129 -8.19 7.59 3.29
CA VAL A 129 -8.84 7.46 4.62
C VAL A 129 -9.17 6.00 4.85
N LEU A 130 -8.97 5.51 6.08
CA LEU A 130 -9.22 4.13 6.49
C LEU A 130 -10.25 4.12 7.62
N ILE A 131 -11.20 3.20 7.55
CA ILE A 131 -12.10 2.87 8.67
C ILE A 131 -12.08 1.36 8.83
N GLY A 132 -11.89 0.88 10.05
CA GLY A 132 -11.92 -0.54 10.33
C GLY A 132 -12.68 -0.89 11.59
N ALA A 133 -13.10 -2.15 11.63
CA ALA A 133 -13.79 -2.77 12.73
C ALA A 133 -13.16 -4.15 12.98
N GLN A 134 -12.97 -4.49 14.24
CA GLN A 134 -12.53 -5.80 14.67
C GLN A 134 -13.51 -6.30 15.72
N TYR A 135 -13.98 -7.52 15.52
CA TYR A 135 -14.92 -8.17 16.42
C TYR A 135 -14.35 -9.51 16.88
N GLU A 136 -14.16 -9.63 18.19
CA GLU A 136 -13.78 -10.88 18.87
C GLU A 136 -15.07 -11.70 19.06
N ILE A 137 -15.34 -12.62 18.13
CA ILE A 137 -16.56 -13.46 18.13
C ILE A 137 -16.50 -14.48 19.27
N THR A 138 -15.32 -15.07 19.47
CA THR A 138 -15.06 -16.02 20.56
C THR A 138 -13.67 -15.74 21.13
N ARG A 139 -13.35 -16.32 22.30
CA ARG A 139 -12.02 -16.23 22.93
C ARG A 139 -10.86 -16.66 22.02
N ASN A 140 -11.17 -17.37 20.93
CA ASN A 140 -10.22 -17.95 20.02
C ASN A 140 -10.35 -17.42 18.59
N PHE A 141 -11.35 -16.58 18.27
CA PHE A 141 -11.61 -16.14 16.90
C PHE A 141 -11.89 -14.64 16.82
N ASN A 142 -11.06 -13.94 16.04
CA ASN A 142 -11.20 -12.52 15.74
C ASN A 142 -11.49 -12.34 14.25
N LEU A 143 -12.41 -11.43 13.94
CA LEU A 143 -12.67 -10.98 12.58
C LEU A 143 -12.34 -9.50 12.49
N THR A 144 -11.48 -9.12 11.54
CA THR A 144 -11.08 -7.74 11.27
C THR A 144 -11.55 -7.37 9.87
N THR A 145 -12.15 -6.20 9.74
CA THR A 145 -12.53 -5.59 8.46
C THR A 145 -11.96 -4.18 8.42
N GLU A 146 -11.35 -3.79 7.29
CA GLU A 146 -10.88 -2.42 7.07
C GLU A 146 -11.29 -1.99 5.66
N VAL A 147 -11.84 -0.78 5.56
CA VAL A 147 -12.29 -0.16 4.32
C VAL A 147 -11.52 1.14 4.16
N GLY A 148 -10.77 1.25 3.07
CA GLY A 148 -10.13 2.48 2.67
C GLY A 148 -10.95 3.20 1.60
N PHE A 149 -11.23 4.47 1.80
CA PHE A 149 -11.97 5.33 0.87
C PHE A 149 -11.33 6.72 0.83
N ALA A 150 -11.25 7.30 -0.37
CA ALA A 150 -10.96 8.70 -0.69
C ALA A 150 -10.70 8.74 -2.20
N GLU A 151 -9.42 8.66 -2.59
CA GLU A 151 -8.99 8.60 -3.99
C GLU A 151 -8.89 7.15 -4.49
N ARG A 152 -8.79 6.19 -3.56
CA ARG A 152 -8.80 4.74 -3.85
C ARG A 152 -9.78 4.03 -2.94
N ASN A 153 -10.58 3.15 -3.52
CA ASN A 153 -11.41 2.22 -2.78
C ASN A 153 -10.62 0.94 -2.53
N SER A 154 -10.44 0.58 -1.26
CA SER A 154 -9.77 -0.65 -0.85
C SER A 154 -10.57 -1.34 0.23
N PHE A 155 -10.54 -2.67 0.23
CA PHE A 155 -11.26 -3.49 1.19
C PHE A 155 -10.34 -4.60 1.69
N PHE A 156 -10.30 -4.77 2.99
CA PHE A 156 -9.51 -5.77 3.68
C PHE A 156 -10.38 -6.53 4.67
N ILE A 157 -10.23 -7.86 4.67
CA ILE A 157 -10.87 -8.76 5.62
C ILE A 157 -9.79 -9.73 6.12
N SER A 158 -9.71 -9.94 7.44
CA SER A 158 -8.89 -10.98 8.03
C SER A 158 -9.63 -11.71 9.15
N GLY A 159 -9.48 -13.04 9.16
CA GLY A 159 -9.90 -13.90 10.26
C GLY A 159 -8.68 -14.45 10.97
N GLU A 160 -8.61 -14.28 12.27
CA GLU A 160 -7.51 -14.80 13.10
C GLU A 160 -8.07 -15.85 14.07
N TYR A 161 -7.40 -17.00 14.13
CA TYR A 161 -7.72 -18.06 15.08
C TYR A 161 -6.54 -18.27 16.04
N ARG A 162 -6.80 -18.18 17.35
CA ARG A 162 -5.82 -18.43 18.42
C ARG A 162 -6.09 -19.80 19.05
N PHE A 163 -5.09 -20.68 18.96
CA PHE A 163 -5.09 -22.01 19.58
C PHE A 163 -4.54 -21.98 21.01
#